data_AF-A0A0A9WB15-F1
#
_entry.id   AF-A0A0A9WB15-F1
#
_cell.length_a   1.000
_cell.length_b   1.000
_cell.length_c   1.000
_cell.angle_alpha   90.00
_cell.angle_beta   90.00
_cell.angle_gamma   90.00
#
_symmetry.space_group_name_H-M   'P 1'
#
loop_
_entity.id
_entity.type
_entity.pdbx_description
1 polymer ?
#
loop_
_entity_poly.entity_id
_entity_poly.type
_entity_poly.pdbx_seq_one_letter_code
_entity_poly.pdbx_strand_id
1 'polypeptide(L)'
;MIAATMHLECLFLGSSEIKQCQALIFDVFDTFFSWSDLKSEVYIKFLLRALMKVAGKPIEKNQSLSVNYATQQAVDYLKTISKCVLDIKSAVNLTNLITTISSLQEDNDDDFTEIDSVTVCERFLRRKWYDFKGNEEKGLGVNQQLCKLLESYFTQGGLTVISSSLRTLSEETKELGNDSYLQSFPQFQKSNLNIFIKSACKSLALVVKKGTEGKDHSAHLKVWETTVTCLQDLVTVVKNEDGIVNLRQFLKGCVPVLKLFHSSGMPVCSLLFKYETTTVSQTIKKLQVVTRYIQNVCNYSKVIKDRTLIQQLPSIRGVLEQILLSVKNMVLQNKCTDAFFMGSMKNKDHHGEVIPTQESLNDTITTNNDDAAEGEDIISAINSDDDNDNSSEAVSDTC
;
A
#
# COMPACT_ATOMS: atom_id res chain seq x y z
N MET A 1 -37.47 41.54 4.98
CA MET A 1 -36.69 40.71 4.03
C MET A 1 -35.17 40.94 4.11
N ILE A 2 -34.68 42.08 4.61
CA ILE A 2 -33.22 42.35 4.76
C ILE A 2 -32.67 41.84 6.13
N ALA A 3 -33.49 41.78 7.18
CA ALA A 3 -33.08 41.26 8.48
C ALA A 3 -32.99 39.72 8.56
N ALA A 4 -33.70 39.00 7.68
CA ALA A 4 -33.65 37.53 7.62
C ALA A 4 -32.44 37.01 6.85
N THR A 5 -31.92 37.79 5.90
CA THR A 5 -30.66 37.50 5.19
C THR A 5 -29.44 37.72 6.09
N MET A 6 -29.43 38.75 6.94
CA MET A 6 -28.33 38.96 7.91
C MET A 6 -28.29 37.90 9.02
N HIS A 7 -29.44 37.37 9.44
CA HIS A 7 -29.49 36.33 10.49
C HIS A 7 -29.04 34.95 9.99
N LEU A 8 -29.19 34.65 8.69
CA LEU A 8 -28.56 33.48 8.08
C LEU A 8 -27.05 33.68 7.97
N GLU A 9 -26.58 34.83 7.47
CA GLU A 9 -25.14 35.10 7.33
C GLU A 9 -24.38 34.98 8.67
N CYS A 10 -24.96 35.42 9.80
CA CYS A 10 -24.36 35.24 11.13
C CYS A 10 -24.34 33.79 11.66
N LEU A 11 -25.24 32.92 11.23
CA LEU A 11 -25.21 31.48 11.57
C LEU A 11 -24.20 30.72 10.71
N PHE A 12 -23.98 31.15 9.48
CA PHE A 12 -22.94 30.61 8.59
C PHE A 12 -21.52 31.02 9.03
N LEU A 13 -21.35 32.24 9.55
CA LEU A 13 -20.11 32.79 10.14
C LEU A 13 -19.76 32.25 11.55
N GLY A 14 -20.55 31.35 12.12
CA GLY A 14 -20.18 30.65 13.35
C GLY A 14 -19.68 29.23 13.09
N SER A 15 -20.14 28.59 12.01
CA SER A 15 -19.85 27.18 11.76
C SER A 15 -18.43 26.92 11.28
N SER A 16 -17.80 27.86 10.58
CA SER A 16 -16.42 27.72 10.10
C SER A 16 -15.42 27.81 11.26
N GLU A 17 -15.63 28.78 12.14
CA GLU A 17 -14.86 29.06 13.34
C GLU A 17 -15.01 27.91 14.33
N ILE A 18 -16.23 27.38 14.52
CA ILE A 18 -16.46 26.20 15.35
C ILE A 18 -15.74 24.97 14.78
N LYS A 19 -15.80 24.73 13.46
CA LYS A 19 -15.05 23.63 12.81
C LYS A 19 -13.54 23.78 12.99
N GLN A 20 -13.02 25.00 12.79
CA GLN A 20 -11.60 25.29 12.98
C GLN A 20 -11.17 25.12 14.44
N CYS A 21 -11.97 25.62 15.39
CA CYS A 21 -11.73 25.43 16.81
C CYS A 21 -11.74 23.95 17.18
N GLN A 22 -12.68 23.16 16.64
CA GLN A 22 -12.73 21.71 16.87
C GLN A 22 -11.44 21.03 16.38
N ALA A 23 -10.98 21.35 15.17
CA ALA A 23 -9.74 20.82 14.61
C ALA A 23 -8.52 21.19 15.49
N LEU A 24 -8.44 22.44 15.93
CA LEU A 24 -7.36 22.95 16.77
C LEU A 24 -7.36 22.30 18.16
N ILE A 25 -8.54 22.10 18.76
CA ILE A 25 -8.66 21.43 20.06
C ILE A 25 -8.07 20.02 19.97
N PHE A 26 -8.43 19.24 18.94
CA PHE A 26 -7.87 17.90 18.76
C PHE A 26 -6.35 17.94 18.50
N ASP A 27 -5.86 18.92 17.74
CA ASP A 27 -4.43 19.10 17.46
C ASP A 27 -3.62 19.41 18.73
N VAL A 28 -4.16 20.27 19.60
CA VAL A 28 -3.54 20.61 20.89
C VAL A 28 -3.49 19.39 21.81
N PHE A 29 -4.58 18.64 21.89
CA PHE A 29 -4.60 17.40 22.65
C PHE A 29 -3.62 16.36 22.07
N ASP A 30 -3.57 16.20 20.75
CA ASP A 30 -2.66 15.28 20.09
C ASP A 30 -1.20 15.64 20.37
N THR A 31 -0.86 16.92 20.27
CA THR A 31 0.48 17.45 20.60
C THR A 31 0.83 17.19 22.07
N PHE A 32 -0.13 17.40 22.98
CA PHE A 32 0.07 17.12 24.40
C PHE A 32 0.36 15.63 24.64
N PHE A 33 -0.49 14.72 24.14
CA PHE A 33 -0.33 13.28 24.35
C PHE A 33 0.84 12.66 23.56
N SER A 34 1.33 13.34 22.52
CA SER A 34 2.52 12.94 21.76
C SER A 34 3.83 13.16 22.50
N TRP A 35 3.82 13.79 23.68
CA TRP A 35 5.04 14.07 24.43
C TRP A 35 5.63 12.78 25.02
N SER A 36 6.84 12.42 24.57
CA SER A 36 7.54 11.18 24.89
C SER A 36 7.76 10.94 26.39
N ASP A 37 7.94 12.01 27.17
CA ASP A 37 8.24 11.90 28.60
C ASP A 37 7.01 11.62 29.46
N LEU A 38 5.79 11.64 28.89
CA LEU A 38 4.56 11.38 29.64
C LEU A 38 4.49 9.98 30.26
N LYS A 39 5.20 9.00 29.67
CA LYS A 39 5.32 7.64 30.20
C LYS A 39 6.32 7.52 31.36
N SER A 40 7.05 8.57 31.69
CA SER A 40 8.00 8.54 32.82
C SER A 40 7.25 8.41 34.16
N GLU A 41 7.87 7.73 35.13
CA GLU A 41 7.35 7.59 36.50
C GLU A 41 7.01 8.94 37.17
N VAL A 42 7.68 10.01 36.74
CA VAL A 42 7.44 11.38 37.22
C VAL A 42 6.08 11.92 36.73
N TYR A 43 5.71 11.61 35.49
CA TYR A 43 4.55 12.19 34.81
C TYR A 43 3.34 11.26 34.70
N ILE A 44 3.50 9.97 35.01
CA ILE A 44 2.44 8.96 34.88
C ILE A 44 1.15 9.33 35.64
N LYS A 45 1.27 9.97 36.82
CA LYS A 45 0.12 10.46 37.60
C LYS A 45 -0.62 11.60 36.90
N PHE A 46 0.10 12.46 36.17
CA PHE A 46 -0.50 13.54 35.38
C PHE A 46 -1.14 12.98 34.10
N LEU A 47 -0.50 12.00 33.47
CA LEU A 47 -1.04 11.29 32.31
C LEU A 47 -2.39 10.63 32.64
N LEU A 48 -2.46 9.84 33.72
CA LEU A 48 -3.71 9.21 34.17
C LEU A 48 -4.82 10.25 34.43
N ARG A 49 -4.47 11.38 35.06
CA ARG A 49 -5.42 12.47 35.27
C ARG A 49 -5.90 13.10 33.97
N ALA A 50 -5.01 13.30 32.99
CA ALA A 50 -5.36 13.86 31.70
C ALA A 50 -6.28 12.92 30.92
N LEU A 51 -5.93 11.62 30.84
CA LEU A 51 -6.74 10.60 30.15
C LEU A 51 -8.14 10.48 30.76
N MET A 52 -8.26 10.43 32.08
CA MET A 52 -9.57 10.33 32.75
C MET A 52 -10.41 11.61 32.59
N LYS A 53 -9.76 12.79 32.53
CA LYS A 53 -10.45 14.04 32.17
C LYS A 53 -10.98 14.00 30.74
N VAL A 54 -10.18 13.48 29.79
CA VAL A 54 -10.64 13.28 28.41
C VAL A 54 -11.81 12.30 28.37
N ALA A 55 -11.77 11.23 29.15
CA ALA A 55 -12.86 10.26 29.27
C ALA A 55 -14.14 10.84 29.91
N GLY A 56 -14.10 12.05 30.48
CA GLY A 56 -15.22 12.66 31.19
C GLY A 56 -15.58 11.94 32.50
N LYS A 57 -14.68 11.11 33.05
CA LYS A 57 -14.90 10.32 34.27
C LYS A 57 -14.13 10.90 35.47
N PRO A 58 -14.78 11.05 36.63
CA PRO A 58 -14.06 11.46 37.84
C PRO A 58 -13.10 10.37 38.29
N ILE A 59 -11.93 10.76 38.80
CA ILE A 59 -10.99 9.83 39.45
C ILE A 59 -11.43 9.70 40.91
N GLU A 60 -11.84 8.51 41.31
CA GLU A 60 -12.12 8.19 42.71
C GLU A 60 -10.80 8.09 43.50
N LYS A 61 -10.78 8.62 44.73
CA LYS A 61 -9.55 8.82 45.52
C LYS A 61 -8.81 7.51 45.90
N ASN A 62 -9.43 6.34 45.72
CA ASN A 62 -8.88 5.03 46.12
C ASN A 62 -8.80 3.99 44.98
N GLN A 63 -8.99 4.40 43.72
CA GLN A 63 -8.90 3.45 42.60
C GLN A 63 -7.47 3.39 42.06
N SER A 64 -6.85 2.20 42.11
CA SER A 64 -5.66 1.92 41.30
C SER A 64 -6.10 1.83 39.84
N LEU A 65 -5.77 2.87 39.06
CA LEU A 65 -6.07 2.95 37.63
C LEU A 65 -4.81 2.60 36.85
N SER A 66 -4.91 1.62 35.95
CA SER A 66 -3.88 1.33 34.96
C SER A 66 -3.91 2.38 33.84
N VAL A 67 -2.77 2.56 33.16
CA VAL A 67 -2.68 3.43 31.97
C VAL A 67 -3.52 2.85 30.84
N ASN A 68 -3.59 1.52 30.74
CA ASN A 68 -4.40 0.82 29.74
C ASN A 68 -5.91 1.07 29.94
N TYR A 69 -6.42 0.95 31.17
CA TYR A 69 -7.81 1.26 31.46
C TYR A 69 -8.15 2.74 31.18
N ALA A 70 -7.31 3.67 31.62
CA ALA A 70 -7.54 5.11 31.40
C ALA A 70 -7.53 5.47 29.90
N THR A 71 -6.62 4.85 29.14
CA THR A 71 -6.52 4.97 27.68
C THR A 71 -7.80 4.46 27.00
N GLN A 72 -8.28 3.28 27.39
CA GLN A 72 -9.52 2.71 26.84
C GLN A 72 -10.72 3.64 27.05
N GLN A 73 -10.88 4.16 28.27
CA GLN A 73 -11.97 5.08 28.60
C GLN A 73 -11.90 6.40 27.82
N ALA A 74 -10.69 6.93 27.63
CA ALA A 74 -10.49 8.14 26.83
C ALA A 74 -10.87 7.89 25.37
N VAL A 75 -10.45 6.76 24.78
CA VAL A 75 -10.77 6.43 23.39
C VAL A 75 -12.26 6.16 23.20
N ASP A 76 -12.94 5.47 24.12
CA ASP A 76 -14.38 5.22 24.02
C ASP A 76 -15.20 6.52 24.01
N TYR A 77 -14.76 7.52 24.78
CA TYR A 77 -15.35 8.86 24.72
C TYR A 77 -15.07 9.57 23.39
N LEU A 78 -13.83 9.53 22.90
CA LEU A 78 -13.46 10.10 21.60
C LEU A 78 -14.22 9.44 20.43
N LYS A 79 -14.44 8.12 20.50
CA LYS A 79 -15.31 7.39 19.56
C LYS A 79 -16.74 7.92 19.56
N THR A 80 -17.26 8.32 20.71
CA THR A 80 -18.60 8.93 20.81
C THR A 80 -18.64 10.31 20.14
N ILE A 81 -17.56 11.10 20.29
CA ILE A 81 -17.42 12.42 19.66
C ILE A 81 -17.33 12.34 18.12
N SER A 82 -16.90 11.21 17.55
CA SER A 82 -16.81 11.01 16.09
C SER A 82 -18.09 11.37 15.33
N LYS A 83 -19.27 11.21 15.96
CA LYS A 83 -20.58 11.54 15.37
C LYS A 83 -20.78 13.05 15.16
N CYS A 84 -20.13 13.86 15.99
CA CYS A 84 -20.26 15.31 16.02
C CYS A 84 -19.21 16.03 15.16
N VAL A 85 -18.33 15.29 14.47
CA VAL A 85 -17.31 15.86 13.60
C VAL A 85 -17.96 16.37 12.31
N LEU A 86 -17.69 17.63 11.95
CA LEU A 86 -18.36 18.32 10.84
C LEU A 86 -17.44 18.64 9.65
N ASP A 87 -16.12 18.47 9.80
CA ASP A 87 -15.12 18.71 8.75
C ASP A 87 -14.07 17.59 8.70
N ILE A 88 -13.47 17.41 7.53
CA ILE A 88 -12.48 16.36 7.29
C ILE A 88 -11.19 16.58 8.08
N LYS A 89 -10.80 17.84 8.35
CA LYS A 89 -9.57 18.15 9.09
C LYS A 89 -9.70 17.74 10.55
N SER A 90 -10.81 18.06 11.22
CA SER A 90 -11.08 17.54 12.57
C SER A 90 -11.17 16.02 12.61
N ALA A 91 -11.70 15.37 11.56
CA ALA A 91 -11.76 13.91 11.47
C ALA A 91 -10.36 13.27 11.47
N VAL A 92 -9.43 13.85 10.70
CA VAL A 92 -8.02 13.43 10.69
C VAL A 92 -7.36 13.67 12.05
N ASN A 93 -7.54 14.86 12.64
CA ASN A 93 -6.93 15.19 13.93
C ASN A 93 -7.47 14.30 15.06
N LEU A 94 -8.77 13.99 15.08
CA LEU A 94 -9.36 13.05 16.03
C LEU A 94 -8.78 11.63 15.85
N THR A 95 -8.59 11.20 14.61
CA THR A 95 -8.01 9.89 14.30
C THR A 95 -6.55 9.81 14.76
N ASN A 96 -5.77 10.87 14.53
CA ASN A 96 -4.40 10.97 15.03
C ASN A 96 -4.37 10.93 16.56
N LEU A 97 -5.21 11.73 17.22
CA LEU A 97 -5.34 11.74 18.68
C LEU A 97 -5.66 10.35 19.24
N ILE A 98 -6.62 9.64 18.65
CA ILE A 98 -6.94 8.26 19.04
C ILE A 98 -5.71 7.35 18.87
N THR A 99 -5.00 7.47 17.75
CA THR A 99 -3.77 6.67 17.50
C THR A 99 -2.69 6.97 18.54
N THR A 100 -2.45 8.25 18.83
CA THR A 100 -1.47 8.71 19.81
C THR A 100 -1.81 8.17 21.18
N ILE A 101 -3.06 8.32 21.62
CA ILE A 101 -3.53 7.78 22.90
C ILE A 101 -3.41 6.25 22.93
N SER A 102 -3.79 5.54 21.87
CA SER A 102 -3.61 4.08 21.78
C SER A 102 -2.15 3.64 21.90
N SER A 103 -1.21 4.42 21.33
CA SER A 103 0.22 4.12 21.46
C SER A 103 0.76 4.29 22.89
N LEU A 104 -0.03 4.87 23.80
CA LEU A 104 0.32 4.99 25.21
C LEU A 104 0.08 3.70 25.99
N GLN A 105 -0.68 2.73 25.46
CA GLN A 105 -0.87 1.43 26.11
C GLN A 105 0.46 0.70 26.29
N GLU A 106 0.52 -0.12 27.34
CA GLU A 106 1.63 -1.01 27.66
C GLU A 106 1.21 -2.46 27.39
N ASP A 107 1.97 -3.18 26.56
CA ASP A 107 1.63 -4.53 26.12
C ASP A 107 1.68 -5.59 27.23
N ASN A 108 2.38 -5.31 28.35
CA ASN A 108 2.63 -6.25 29.45
C ASN A 108 1.66 -6.09 30.63
N ASP A 109 0.62 -5.27 30.49
CA ASP A 109 -0.35 -4.97 31.54
C ASP A 109 -1.64 -5.79 31.31
N ASP A 110 -2.15 -6.42 32.38
CA ASP A 110 -3.33 -7.30 32.37
C ASP A 110 -4.60 -6.62 31.80
N ASP A 111 -4.66 -5.29 31.84
CA ASP A 111 -5.76 -4.48 31.28
C ASP A 111 -5.60 -4.16 29.78
N PHE A 112 -4.61 -4.74 29.10
CA PHE A 112 -4.41 -4.51 27.67
C PHE A 112 -5.63 -4.99 26.84
N THR A 113 -6.19 -4.06 26.07
CA THR A 113 -7.28 -4.34 25.13
C THR A 113 -6.98 -3.66 23.80
N GLU A 114 -7.12 -4.39 22.71
CA GLU A 114 -6.88 -3.87 21.37
C GLU A 114 -7.93 -2.79 21.03
N ILE A 115 -7.46 -1.57 20.79
CA ILE A 115 -8.33 -0.45 20.49
C ILE A 115 -8.69 -0.47 19.00
N ASP A 116 -9.94 -0.82 18.73
CA ASP A 116 -10.52 -0.70 17.38
C ASP A 116 -10.67 0.77 16.97
N SER A 117 -9.61 1.32 16.40
CA SER A 117 -9.54 2.65 15.79
C SER A 117 -9.92 2.62 14.29
N VAL A 118 -9.93 1.42 13.70
CA VAL A 118 -10.21 1.15 12.29
C VAL A 118 -11.64 1.50 11.92
N THR A 119 -12.61 1.15 12.77
CA THR A 119 -14.04 1.46 12.53
C THR A 119 -14.34 2.95 12.49
N VAL A 120 -13.63 3.76 13.27
CA VAL A 120 -13.75 5.22 13.25
C VAL A 120 -13.26 5.78 11.91
N CYS A 121 -12.09 5.33 11.47
CA CYS A 121 -11.52 5.68 10.17
C CYS A 121 -12.46 5.27 9.01
N GLU A 122 -12.97 4.05 9.05
CA GLU A 122 -13.89 3.53 8.03
C GLU A 122 -15.16 4.38 7.94
N ARG A 123 -15.74 4.75 9.10
CA ARG A 123 -16.91 5.62 9.15
C ARG A 123 -16.65 6.99 8.53
N PHE A 124 -15.46 7.56 8.74
CA PHE A 124 -15.07 8.83 8.13
C PHE A 124 -14.80 8.72 6.62
N LEU A 125 -14.28 7.58 6.15
CA LEU A 125 -14.05 7.33 4.72
C LEU A 125 -15.35 7.06 3.95
N ARG A 126 -16.36 6.48 4.61
CA ARG A 126 -17.69 6.22 4.00
C ARG A 126 -18.61 7.46 3.97
N ARG A 127 -18.30 8.49 4.76
CA ARG A 127 -19.13 9.69 4.90
C ARG A 127 -18.79 10.74 3.85
N LYS A 128 -19.78 11.39 3.23
CA LYS A 128 -19.53 12.57 2.37
C LYS A 128 -19.25 13.83 3.20
N TRP A 129 -18.29 14.65 2.76
CA TRP A 129 -17.89 15.91 3.40
C TRP A 129 -18.40 17.11 2.61
N TYR A 130 -18.90 18.12 3.32
CA TYR A 130 -19.54 19.29 2.73
C TYR A 130 -18.98 20.59 3.32
N ASP A 131 -18.73 21.53 2.42
CA ASP A 131 -18.25 22.87 2.71
C ASP A 131 -19.34 23.68 3.41
N PHE A 132 -18.98 24.85 3.97
CA PHE A 132 -19.92 25.79 4.61
C PHE A 132 -21.03 26.27 3.67
N LYS A 133 -20.85 26.17 2.35
CA LYS A 133 -21.88 26.48 1.34
C LYS A 133 -22.80 25.30 1.01
N GLY A 134 -22.64 24.15 1.67
CA GLY A 134 -23.37 22.91 1.38
C GLY A 134 -22.90 22.18 0.12
N ASN A 135 -21.83 22.65 -0.52
CA ASN A 135 -21.22 21.99 -1.67
C ASN A 135 -20.29 20.87 -1.20
N GLU A 136 -20.16 19.79 -1.97
CA GLU A 136 -19.16 18.74 -1.68
C GLU A 136 -17.76 19.37 -1.61
N GLU A 137 -17.02 19.12 -0.53
CA GLU A 137 -15.66 19.64 -0.38
C GLU A 137 -14.76 18.97 -1.44
N LYS A 138 -14.31 19.76 -2.42
CA LYS A 138 -13.40 19.32 -3.49
C LYS A 138 -12.17 20.21 -3.52
N GLY A 139 -11.01 19.60 -3.72
CA GLY A 139 -9.76 20.34 -3.91
C GLY A 139 -8.55 19.67 -3.27
N LEU A 140 -7.40 20.32 -3.44
CA LEU A 140 -6.11 19.79 -3.02
C LEU A 140 -6.00 19.62 -1.49
N GLY A 141 -6.60 20.51 -0.70
CA GLY A 141 -6.61 20.41 0.76
C GLY A 141 -7.35 19.17 1.26
N VAL A 142 -8.54 18.91 0.72
CA VAL A 142 -9.36 17.72 1.04
C VAL A 142 -8.61 16.45 0.65
N ASN A 143 -8.04 16.43 -0.54
CA ASN A 143 -7.23 15.32 -1.04
C ASN A 143 -6.04 14.98 -0.12
N GLN A 144 -5.40 15.99 0.47
CA GLN A 144 -4.35 15.77 1.47
C GLN A 144 -4.88 15.17 2.77
N GLN A 145 -6.05 15.61 3.25
CA GLN A 145 -6.66 15.04 4.46
C GLN A 145 -7.15 13.61 4.21
N LEU A 146 -7.74 13.33 3.05
CA LEU A 146 -8.10 11.97 2.62
C LEU A 146 -6.89 11.05 2.56
N CYS A 147 -5.77 11.54 2.04
CA CYS A 147 -4.50 10.80 2.01
C CYS A 147 -4.08 10.39 3.43
N LYS A 148 -4.13 11.32 4.40
CA LYS A 148 -3.79 11.07 5.80
C LYS A 148 -4.76 10.10 6.47
N LEU A 149 -6.06 10.27 6.24
CA LEU A 149 -7.10 9.39 6.79
C LEU A 149 -6.95 7.95 6.28
N LEU A 150 -6.71 7.77 4.98
CA LEU A 150 -6.41 6.45 4.40
C LEU A 150 -5.13 5.86 4.96
N GLU A 151 -4.08 6.66 5.09
CA GLU A 151 -2.81 6.19 5.66
C GLU A 151 -3.02 5.66 7.08
N SER A 152 -3.82 6.36 7.89
CA SER A 152 -4.16 5.95 9.26
C SER A 152 -5.03 4.68 9.27
N TYR A 153 -6.09 4.65 8.47
CA TYR A 153 -6.97 3.48 8.30
C TYR A 153 -6.19 2.20 7.99
N PHE A 154 -5.30 2.27 6.99
CA PHE A 154 -4.49 1.13 6.59
C PHE A 154 -3.41 0.76 7.59
N THR A 155 -2.82 1.74 8.29
CA THR A 155 -1.77 1.47 9.28
C THR A 155 -2.36 0.80 10.53
N GLN A 156 -3.55 1.23 10.96
CA GLN A 156 -4.27 0.64 12.10
C GLN A 156 -4.86 -0.72 11.75
N GLY A 157 -5.49 -0.85 10.58
CA GLY A 157 -6.14 -2.10 10.15
C GLY A 157 -5.18 -3.18 9.68
N GLY A 158 -3.92 -2.83 9.45
CA GLY A 158 -2.89 -3.77 9.02
C GLY A 158 -3.16 -4.38 7.65
N LEU A 159 -2.54 -5.54 7.41
CA LEU A 159 -2.45 -6.12 6.07
C LEU A 159 -3.79 -6.69 5.57
N THR A 160 -4.65 -7.13 6.48
CA THR A 160 -5.99 -7.67 6.17
C THR A 160 -6.90 -6.59 5.60
N VAL A 161 -6.94 -5.42 6.24
CA VAL A 161 -7.75 -4.27 5.80
C VAL A 161 -7.23 -3.70 4.48
N ILE A 162 -5.91 -3.62 4.30
CA ILE A 162 -5.31 -3.21 3.02
C ILE A 162 -5.72 -4.19 1.91
N SER A 163 -5.60 -5.50 2.15
CA SER A 163 -5.91 -6.52 1.14
C SER A 163 -7.38 -6.53 0.77
N SER A 164 -8.30 -6.49 1.75
CA SER A 164 -9.73 -6.47 1.47
C SER A 164 -10.15 -5.20 0.72
N SER A 165 -9.61 -4.03 1.12
CA SER A 165 -9.90 -2.76 0.47
C SER A 165 -9.40 -2.72 -0.97
N LEU A 166 -8.20 -3.25 -1.24
CA LEU A 166 -7.64 -3.31 -2.59
C LEU A 166 -8.36 -4.30 -3.49
N ARG A 167 -8.81 -5.43 -2.94
CA ARG A 167 -9.62 -6.40 -3.69
C ARG A 167 -10.97 -5.80 -4.09
N THR A 168 -11.67 -5.16 -3.16
CA THR A 168 -12.92 -4.49 -3.50
C THR A 168 -12.70 -3.36 -4.50
N LEU A 169 -11.59 -2.61 -4.37
CA LEU A 169 -11.24 -1.58 -5.34
C LEU A 169 -10.94 -2.13 -6.74
N SER A 170 -10.27 -3.29 -6.84
CA SER A 170 -9.96 -3.91 -8.14
C SER A 170 -11.19 -4.45 -8.86
N GLU A 171 -12.25 -4.77 -8.10
CA GLU A 171 -13.57 -5.12 -8.63
C GLU A 171 -14.36 -3.88 -9.04
N GLU A 172 -14.48 -2.88 -8.16
CA GLU A 172 -15.26 -1.66 -8.42
C GLU A 172 -14.70 -0.82 -9.57
N THR A 173 -13.37 -0.81 -9.76
CA THR A 173 -12.73 -0.07 -10.86
C THR A 173 -13.03 -0.62 -12.24
N LYS A 174 -13.51 -1.87 -12.37
CA LYS A 174 -13.92 -2.43 -13.66
C LYS A 174 -15.22 -1.81 -14.19
N GLU A 175 -16.08 -1.39 -13.28
CA GLU A 175 -17.42 -0.86 -13.59
C GLU A 175 -17.50 0.67 -13.39
N LEU A 176 -16.36 1.31 -13.09
CA LEU A 176 -16.32 2.73 -12.76
C LEU A 176 -16.51 3.58 -14.03
N GLY A 177 -17.66 4.26 -14.12
CA GLY A 177 -17.92 5.31 -15.11
C GLY A 177 -17.18 6.62 -14.81
N ASN A 178 -17.08 7.53 -15.79
CA ASN A 178 -16.30 8.77 -15.65
C ASN A 178 -16.80 9.72 -14.54
N ASP A 179 -18.10 9.72 -14.28
CA ASP A 179 -18.75 10.52 -13.23
C ASP A 179 -19.26 9.67 -12.04
N SER A 180 -18.85 8.41 -11.98
CA SER A 180 -19.25 7.48 -10.93
C SER A 180 -18.27 7.54 -9.75
N TYR A 181 -18.83 7.45 -8.54
CA TYR A 181 -18.06 7.30 -7.32
C TYR A 181 -17.93 5.81 -6.96
N LEU A 182 -16.87 5.45 -6.23
CA LEU A 182 -16.74 4.12 -5.64
C LEU A 182 -17.88 3.84 -4.66
N GLN A 183 -18.40 2.62 -4.66
CA GLN A 183 -19.48 2.20 -3.77
C GLN A 183 -18.97 2.02 -2.35
N SER A 184 -17.77 1.44 -2.21
CA SER A 184 -17.12 1.27 -0.90
C SER A 184 -16.63 2.58 -0.31
N PHE A 185 -16.19 3.52 -1.15
CA PHE A 185 -15.63 4.80 -0.72
C PHE A 185 -16.23 5.98 -1.51
N PRO A 186 -17.38 6.54 -1.08
CA PRO A 186 -18.15 7.55 -1.82
C PRO A 186 -17.45 8.89 -2.07
N GLN A 187 -16.23 9.06 -1.57
CA GLN A 187 -15.38 10.24 -1.78
C GLN A 187 -14.42 10.07 -2.98
N PHE A 188 -14.26 8.84 -3.47
CA PHE A 188 -13.31 8.54 -4.53
C PHE A 188 -14.00 8.38 -5.88
N GLN A 189 -13.38 8.98 -6.88
CA GLN A 189 -13.75 8.98 -8.29
C GLN A 189 -12.46 8.83 -9.11
N LYS A 190 -12.54 8.63 -10.43
CA LYS A 190 -11.35 8.43 -11.27
C LYS A 190 -10.25 9.49 -11.09
N SER A 191 -10.66 10.75 -10.91
CA SER A 191 -9.72 11.88 -10.80
C SER A 191 -8.90 11.94 -9.51
N ASN A 192 -9.32 11.23 -8.45
CA ASN A 192 -8.64 11.24 -7.15
C ASN A 192 -8.18 9.85 -6.68
N LEU A 193 -8.33 8.83 -7.54
CA LEU A 193 -7.88 7.46 -7.31
C LEU A 193 -6.36 7.36 -7.07
N ASN A 194 -5.59 8.27 -7.66
CA ASN A 194 -4.15 8.40 -7.43
C ASN A 194 -3.79 8.58 -5.95
N ILE A 195 -4.66 9.22 -5.15
CA ILE A 195 -4.46 9.40 -3.70
C ILE A 195 -4.62 8.07 -2.99
N PHE A 196 -5.63 7.29 -3.37
CA PHE A 196 -5.85 5.97 -2.81
C PHE A 196 -4.65 5.05 -3.07
N ILE A 197 -4.20 4.99 -4.32
CA ILE A 197 -3.02 4.20 -4.72
C ILE A 197 -1.78 4.63 -3.92
N LYS A 198 -1.53 5.93 -3.82
CA LYS A 198 -0.40 6.48 -3.06
C LYS A 198 -0.45 6.07 -1.58
N SER A 199 -1.60 6.27 -0.93
CA SER A 199 -1.78 5.93 0.49
C SER A 199 -1.66 4.43 0.73
N ALA A 200 -2.28 3.61 -0.13
CA ALA A 200 -2.21 2.16 -0.03
C ALA A 200 -0.77 1.64 -0.15
N CYS A 201 0.00 2.11 -1.15
CA CYS A 201 1.40 1.69 -1.29
C CYS A 201 2.27 2.11 -0.10
N LYS A 202 2.10 3.34 0.40
CA LYS A 202 2.87 3.84 1.55
C LYS A 202 2.56 3.05 2.81
N SER A 203 1.28 2.85 3.12
CA SER A 203 0.87 2.08 4.30
C SER A 203 1.25 0.60 4.16
N LEU A 204 1.17 0.01 2.96
CA LEU A 204 1.65 -1.35 2.72
C LEU A 204 3.13 -1.51 3.09
N ALA A 205 3.99 -0.59 2.67
CA ALA A 205 5.41 -0.64 3.03
C ALA A 205 5.64 -0.58 4.56
N LEU A 206 4.87 0.26 5.27
CA LEU A 206 4.97 0.41 6.72
C LEU A 206 4.47 -0.82 7.47
N VAL A 207 3.28 -1.31 7.11
CA VAL A 207 2.64 -2.47 7.74
C VAL A 207 3.45 -3.74 7.50
N VAL A 208 4.00 -3.92 6.29
CA VAL A 208 4.85 -5.07 5.99
C VAL A 208 6.12 -5.03 6.81
N LYS A 209 6.78 -3.87 6.91
CA LYS A 209 7.99 -3.72 7.73
C LYS A 209 7.73 -4.14 9.18
N LYS A 210 6.69 -3.60 9.82
CA LYS A 210 6.28 -3.99 11.19
C LYS A 210 5.86 -5.47 11.25
N GLY A 211 5.16 -5.94 10.23
CA GLY A 211 4.68 -7.32 10.14
C GLY A 211 5.79 -8.36 9.98
N THR A 212 6.99 -7.94 9.59
CA THR A 212 8.20 -8.76 9.43
C THR A 212 9.22 -8.60 10.57
N GLU A 213 8.89 -7.86 11.63
CA GLU A 213 9.75 -7.72 12.80
C GLU A 213 9.46 -8.86 13.79
N GLY A 214 10.48 -9.66 14.12
CA GLY A 214 10.44 -10.62 15.22
C GLY A 214 9.56 -11.86 15.05
N LYS A 215 9.09 -12.21 13.84
CA LYS A 215 8.26 -13.40 13.62
C LYS A 215 9.02 -14.58 13.01
N ASP A 216 8.43 -15.76 13.13
CA ASP A 216 8.89 -16.98 12.48
C ASP A 216 8.87 -16.87 10.95
N HIS A 217 9.77 -17.60 10.30
CA HIS A 217 9.93 -17.61 8.84
C HIS A 217 8.63 -17.93 8.09
N SER A 218 7.80 -18.88 8.58
CA SER A 218 6.51 -19.22 7.93
C SER A 218 5.48 -18.08 8.06
N ALA A 219 5.46 -17.36 9.19
CA ALA A 219 4.61 -16.19 9.35
C ALA A 219 5.08 -15.02 8.46
N HIS A 220 6.40 -14.85 8.28
CA HIS A 220 6.96 -13.91 7.30
C HIS A 220 6.50 -14.24 5.87
N LEU A 221 6.48 -15.51 5.49
CA LEU A 221 6.03 -15.91 4.15
C LEU A 221 4.57 -15.54 3.89
N LYS A 222 3.68 -15.74 4.87
CA LYS A 222 2.26 -15.34 4.75
C LYS A 222 2.07 -13.83 4.60
N VAL A 223 2.86 -13.04 5.33
CA VAL A 223 2.89 -11.58 5.18
C VAL A 223 3.30 -11.21 3.76
N TRP A 224 4.33 -11.86 3.21
CA TRP A 224 4.79 -11.61 1.85
C TRP A 224 3.81 -12.08 0.77
N GLU A 225 3.16 -13.22 0.94
CA GLU A 225 2.13 -13.71 0.03
C GLU A 225 0.98 -12.71 -0.10
N THR A 226 0.49 -12.21 1.04
CA THR A 226 -0.59 -11.23 1.08
C THR A 226 -0.11 -9.90 0.47
N THR A 227 1.12 -9.48 0.78
CA THR A 227 1.72 -8.27 0.20
C THR A 227 1.82 -8.31 -1.31
N VAL A 228 2.28 -9.43 -1.87
CA VAL A 228 2.38 -9.62 -3.32
C VAL A 228 0.99 -9.65 -3.96
N THR A 229 0.00 -10.24 -3.28
CA THR A 229 -1.39 -10.21 -3.75
C THR A 229 -1.94 -8.78 -3.77
N CYS A 230 -1.69 -7.97 -2.73
CA CYS A 230 -2.04 -6.54 -2.72
C CYS A 230 -1.38 -5.76 -3.87
N LEU A 231 -0.12 -6.07 -4.21
CA LEU A 231 0.55 -5.45 -5.35
C LEU A 231 -0.10 -5.85 -6.69
N GLN A 232 -0.58 -7.08 -6.83
CA GLN A 232 -1.33 -7.51 -8.02
C GLN A 232 -2.69 -6.80 -8.15
N ASP A 233 -3.41 -6.66 -7.03
CA ASP A 233 -4.68 -5.93 -7.01
C ASP A 233 -4.45 -4.46 -7.40
N LEU A 234 -3.39 -3.82 -6.90
CA LEU A 234 -2.98 -2.48 -7.31
C LEU A 234 -2.65 -2.40 -8.80
N VAL A 235 -1.95 -3.38 -9.37
CA VAL A 235 -1.70 -3.44 -10.82
C VAL A 235 -3.01 -3.52 -11.60
N THR A 236 -3.97 -4.33 -11.13
CA THR A 236 -5.30 -4.44 -11.77
C THR A 236 -6.03 -3.10 -11.74
N VAL A 237 -6.01 -2.41 -10.59
CA VAL A 237 -6.61 -1.06 -10.45
C VAL A 237 -5.99 -0.06 -11.43
N VAL A 238 -4.65 -0.03 -11.54
CA VAL A 238 -3.95 0.90 -12.43
C VAL A 238 -4.20 0.58 -13.90
N LYS A 239 -4.37 -0.70 -14.26
CA LYS A 239 -4.74 -1.13 -15.62
C LYS A 239 -6.17 -0.77 -16.00
N ASN A 240 -7.11 -0.85 -15.05
CA ASN A 240 -8.51 -0.47 -15.31
C ASN A 240 -8.62 1.05 -15.52
N GLU A 241 -7.77 1.82 -14.84
CA GLU A 241 -7.77 3.28 -14.85
C GLU A 241 -6.40 3.82 -15.30
N ASP A 242 -6.17 3.80 -16.63
CA ASP A 242 -4.93 4.16 -17.35
C ASP A 242 -4.56 5.66 -17.29
N GLY A 243 -4.72 6.28 -16.12
CA GLY A 243 -4.28 7.64 -15.83
C GLY A 243 -2.77 7.69 -15.56
N ILE A 244 -2.04 8.57 -16.27
CA ILE A 244 -0.60 8.77 -16.05
C ILE A 244 -0.24 9.15 -14.60
N VAL A 245 -1.15 9.83 -13.91
CA VAL A 245 -0.97 10.20 -12.50
C VAL A 245 -1.10 8.98 -11.58
N ASN A 246 -2.02 8.06 -11.88
CA ASN A 246 -2.18 6.79 -11.14
C ASN A 246 -0.92 5.93 -11.29
N LEU A 247 -0.45 5.81 -12.54
CA LEU A 247 0.78 5.11 -12.89
C LEU A 247 2.00 5.66 -12.14
N ARG A 248 2.14 6.98 -12.09
CA ARG A 248 3.23 7.65 -11.37
C ARG A 248 3.20 7.35 -9.88
N GLN A 249 2.02 7.40 -9.25
CA GLN A 249 1.91 7.11 -7.81
C GLN A 249 2.18 5.63 -7.51
N PHE A 250 1.71 4.73 -8.37
CA PHE A 250 1.99 3.29 -8.25
C PHE A 250 3.49 3.00 -8.31
N LEU A 251 4.21 3.47 -9.35
CA LEU A 251 5.65 3.22 -9.49
C LEU A 251 6.45 3.78 -8.32
N LYS A 252 6.12 5.00 -7.88
CA LYS A 252 6.80 5.62 -6.74
C LYS A 252 6.52 4.85 -5.44
N GLY A 253 5.29 4.40 -5.25
CA GLY A 253 4.84 3.70 -4.06
C GLY A 253 5.33 2.26 -3.97
N CYS A 254 5.52 1.55 -5.09
CA CYS A 254 5.93 0.15 -5.09
C CYS A 254 7.43 -0.03 -4.81
N VAL A 255 8.28 0.95 -5.15
CA VAL A 255 9.74 0.85 -4.95
C VAL A 255 10.13 0.50 -3.50
N PRO A 256 9.63 1.19 -2.45
CA PRO A 256 9.90 0.81 -1.06
C PRO A 256 9.46 -0.62 -0.72
N VAL A 257 8.29 -1.05 -1.21
CA VAL A 257 7.77 -2.41 -0.96
C VAL A 257 8.67 -3.46 -1.62
N LEU A 258 9.08 -3.23 -2.87
CA LEU A 258 9.99 -4.12 -3.60
C LEU A 258 11.38 -4.17 -2.96
N LYS A 259 11.91 -3.04 -2.48
CA LYS A 259 13.17 -3.02 -1.71
C LYS A 259 13.08 -3.85 -0.44
N LEU A 260 11.98 -3.72 0.30
CA LEU A 260 11.74 -4.54 1.49
C LEU A 260 11.60 -6.03 1.13
N PHE A 261 10.94 -6.35 0.02
CA PHE A 261 10.82 -7.73 -0.47
C PHE A 261 12.20 -8.31 -0.80
N HIS A 262 13.07 -7.54 -1.48
CA HIS A 262 14.43 -7.97 -1.75
C HIS A 262 15.23 -8.19 -0.46
N SER A 263 15.19 -7.26 0.50
CA SER A 263 16.03 -7.34 1.70
C SER A 263 15.55 -8.35 2.74
N SER A 264 14.24 -8.54 2.87
CA SER A 264 13.64 -9.37 3.93
C SER A 264 12.84 -10.55 3.37
N GLY A 265 12.13 -10.36 2.25
CA GLY A 265 11.34 -11.43 1.61
C GLY A 265 12.19 -12.49 0.92
N MET A 266 13.18 -12.10 0.11
CA MET A 266 14.01 -13.06 -0.64
C MET A 266 14.79 -14.04 0.24
N PRO A 267 15.41 -13.62 1.36
CA PRO A 267 16.05 -14.56 2.28
C PRO A 267 15.06 -15.60 2.86
N VAL A 268 13.86 -15.16 3.24
CA VAL A 268 12.80 -16.05 3.75
C VAL A 268 12.33 -17.02 2.68
N CYS A 269 12.09 -16.53 1.46
CA CYS A 269 11.73 -17.36 0.31
C CYS A 269 12.80 -18.42 0.04
N SER A 270 14.10 -18.06 0.07
CA SER A 270 15.19 -19.01 -0.18
C SER A 270 15.30 -20.11 0.88
N LEU A 271 15.11 -19.75 2.15
CA LEU A 271 15.11 -20.71 3.25
C LEU A 271 13.92 -21.68 3.15
N LEU A 272 12.72 -21.15 2.92
CA LEU A 272 11.48 -21.93 2.88
C LEU A 272 11.26 -22.66 1.55
N PHE A 273 12.01 -22.33 0.50
CA PHE A 273 11.84 -22.98 -0.81
C PHE A 273 11.99 -24.51 -0.74
N LYS A 274 12.83 -25.03 0.16
CA LYS A 274 13.02 -26.48 0.37
C LYS A 274 11.85 -27.17 1.06
N TYR A 275 11.07 -26.44 1.84
CA TYR A 275 10.01 -26.99 2.70
C TYR A 275 8.62 -26.71 2.14
N GLU A 276 8.41 -25.51 1.56
CA GLU A 276 7.15 -25.02 1.01
C GLU A 276 7.32 -24.55 -0.45
N THR A 277 7.93 -25.39 -1.30
CA THR A 277 8.27 -25.04 -2.70
C THR A 277 7.07 -24.51 -3.48
N THR A 278 5.88 -25.10 -3.30
CA THR A 278 4.65 -24.70 -4.00
C THR A 278 4.23 -23.28 -3.62
N THR A 279 4.17 -22.97 -2.33
CA THR A 279 3.75 -21.66 -1.80
C THR A 279 4.73 -20.57 -2.22
N VAL A 280 6.04 -20.83 -2.10
CA VAL A 280 7.09 -19.88 -2.50
C VAL A 280 7.03 -19.65 -4.01
N SER A 281 6.90 -20.72 -4.80
CA SER A 281 6.80 -20.61 -6.26
C SER A 281 5.56 -19.83 -6.71
N GLN A 282 4.41 -20.05 -6.07
CA GLN A 282 3.19 -19.26 -6.33
C GLN A 282 3.38 -17.79 -5.97
N THR A 283 4.02 -17.49 -4.84
CA THR A 283 4.30 -16.12 -4.42
C THR A 283 5.22 -15.41 -5.43
N ILE A 284 6.28 -16.09 -5.89
CA ILE A 284 7.19 -15.50 -6.89
C ILE A 284 6.49 -15.36 -8.24
N LYS A 285 5.70 -16.34 -8.68
CA LYS A 285 4.88 -16.21 -9.91
C LYS A 285 3.94 -15.01 -9.83
N LYS A 286 3.31 -14.78 -8.68
CA LYS A 286 2.47 -13.59 -8.48
C LYS A 286 3.30 -12.30 -8.58
N LEU A 287 4.47 -12.27 -7.97
CA LEU A 287 5.39 -11.13 -8.04
C LEU A 287 5.87 -10.87 -9.48
N GLN A 288 6.12 -11.92 -10.27
CA GLN A 288 6.52 -11.79 -11.67
C GLN A 288 5.48 -11.05 -12.53
N VAL A 289 4.18 -11.23 -12.25
CA VAL A 289 3.12 -10.46 -12.93
C VAL A 289 3.29 -8.97 -12.66
N VAL A 290 3.57 -8.60 -11.40
CA VAL A 290 3.78 -7.21 -10.98
C VAL A 290 5.06 -6.64 -11.62
N THR A 291 6.17 -7.38 -11.59
CA THR A 291 7.45 -6.90 -12.14
C THR A 291 7.42 -6.78 -13.67
N ARG A 292 6.77 -7.71 -14.38
CA ARG A 292 6.55 -7.58 -15.84
C ARG A 292 5.70 -6.36 -16.17
N TYR A 293 4.63 -6.12 -15.42
CA TYR A 293 3.80 -4.93 -15.64
C TYR A 293 4.61 -3.64 -15.44
N ILE A 294 5.39 -3.56 -14.35
CA ILE A 294 6.28 -2.42 -14.10
C ILE A 294 7.28 -2.25 -15.26
N GLN A 295 7.83 -3.33 -15.80
CA GLN A 295 8.76 -3.25 -16.94
C GLN A 295 8.09 -2.69 -18.19
N ASN A 296 6.88 -3.16 -18.54
CA ASN A 296 6.10 -2.65 -19.66
C ASN A 296 5.81 -1.15 -19.49
N VAL A 297 5.43 -0.75 -18.28
CA VAL A 297 5.21 0.64 -17.91
C VAL A 297 6.49 1.49 -18.02
N CYS A 298 7.64 0.93 -17.64
CA CYS A 298 8.93 1.59 -17.76
C CYS A 298 9.32 1.84 -19.23
N ASN A 299 8.97 0.92 -20.12
CA ASN A 299 9.17 1.06 -21.56
C ASN A 299 8.21 2.10 -22.14
N TYR A 300 6.93 2.05 -21.76
CA TYR A 300 5.92 3.03 -22.15
C TYR A 300 6.27 4.46 -21.70
N SER A 301 6.83 4.62 -20.50
CA SER A 301 7.24 5.92 -19.95
C SER A 301 8.33 6.61 -20.78
N LYS A 302 9.19 5.85 -21.47
CA LYS A 302 10.19 6.40 -22.41
C LYS A 302 9.51 7.06 -23.62
N VAL A 303 8.38 6.51 -24.07
CA VAL A 303 7.60 6.99 -25.22
C VAL A 303 6.85 8.29 -24.86
N ILE A 304 6.27 8.35 -23.66
CA ILE A 304 5.48 9.53 -23.22
C ILE A 304 6.36 10.74 -22.85
N LYS A 305 7.66 10.55 -22.62
CA LYS A 305 8.62 11.60 -22.21
C LYS A 305 8.24 12.36 -20.92
N ASP A 306 7.51 11.74 -20.00
CA ASP A 306 7.23 12.33 -18.69
C ASP A 306 8.51 12.37 -17.85
N ARG A 307 9.04 13.58 -17.62
CA ARG A 307 10.29 13.80 -16.86
C ARG A 307 10.25 13.19 -15.47
N THR A 308 9.10 13.21 -14.80
CA THR A 308 8.98 12.71 -13.42
C THR A 308 8.99 11.19 -13.37
N LEU A 309 8.40 10.53 -14.37
CA LEU A 309 8.47 9.08 -14.52
C LEU A 309 9.89 8.65 -14.88
N ILE A 310 10.53 9.35 -15.83
CA ILE A 310 11.91 9.07 -16.27
C ILE A 310 12.89 9.10 -15.10
N GLN A 311 12.77 10.07 -14.18
CA GLN A 311 13.62 10.16 -12.99
C GLN A 311 13.47 8.96 -12.03
N GLN A 312 12.31 8.31 -12.00
CA GLN A 312 12.04 7.14 -11.14
C GLN A 312 12.56 5.83 -11.76
N LEU A 313 12.73 5.77 -13.09
CA LEU A 313 13.09 4.56 -13.84
C LEU A 313 14.39 3.88 -13.35
N PRO A 314 15.50 4.60 -13.08
CA PRO A 314 16.73 3.94 -12.66
C PRO A 314 16.56 3.20 -11.33
N SER A 315 15.88 3.83 -10.36
CA SER A 315 15.69 3.21 -9.04
C SER A 315 14.79 1.99 -9.10
N ILE A 316 13.77 1.97 -9.95
CA ILE A 316 12.87 0.82 -10.03
C ILE A 316 13.50 -0.34 -10.81
N ARG A 317 14.20 -0.05 -11.92
CA ARG A 317 14.94 -1.08 -12.69
C ARG A 317 15.99 -1.78 -11.85
N GLY A 318 16.80 -1.02 -11.11
CA GLY A 318 17.83 -1.62 -10.24
C GLY A 318 17.25 -2.56 -9.19
N VAL A 319 16.09 -2.23 -8.60
CA VAL A 319 15.43 -3.12 -7.63
C VAL A 319 14.85 -4.35 -8.31
N LEU A 320 14.28 -4.22 -9.51
CA LEU A 320 13.76 -5.35 -10.28
C LEU A 320 14.87 -6.33 -10.68
N GLU A 321 16.02 -5.82 -11.13
CA GLU A 321 17.20 -6.60 -11.48
C GLU A 321 17.73 -7.36 -10.25
N GLN A 322 17.85 -6.69 -9.10
CA GLN A 322 18.26 -7.32 -7.85
C GLN A 322 17.33 -8.48 -7.46
N ILE A 323 16.00 -8.26 -7.47
CA ILE A 323 15.02 -9.32 -7.19
C ILE A 323 15.18 -10.48 -8.17
N LEU A 324 15.33 -10.19 -9.47
CA LEU A 324 15.47 -11.21 -10.51
C LEU A 324 16.75 -12.06 -10.33
N LEU A 325 17.88 -11.42 -10.01
CA LEU A 325 19.12 -12.12 -9.67
C LEU A 325 18.95 -12.98 -8.42
N SER A 326 18.33 -12.46 -7.36
CA SER A 326 18.08 -13.24 -6.14
C SER A 326 17.18 -14.45 -6.40
N VAL A 327 16.15 -14.31 -7.24
CA VAL A 327 15.29 -15.44 -7.64
C VAL A 327 16.08 -16.48 -8.45
N LYS A 328 16.90 -16.06 -9.41
CA LYS A 328 17.79 -16.97 -10.17
C LYS A 328 18.72 -17.74 -9.22
N ASN A 329 19.39 -17.04 -8.32
CA ASN A 329 20.29 -17.65 -7.34
C ASN A 329 19.56 -18.65 -6.43
N MET A 330 18.35 -18.30 -5.99
CA MET A 330 17.51 -19.19 -5.17
C MET A 330 17.16 -20.49 -5.91
N VAL A 331 16.80 -20.42 -7.20
CA VAL A 331 16.47 -21.59 -8.02
C VAL A 331 17.71 -22.47 -8.22
N LEU A 332 18.86 -21.86 -8.56
CA LEU A 332 20.13 -22.57 -8.76
C LEU A 332 20.60 -23.29 -7.48
N GLN A 333 20.51 -22.64 -6.32
CA GLN A 333 20.91 -23.21 -5.03
C GLN A 333 20.07 -24.41 -4.59
N ASN A 334 18.82 -24.50 -5.08
CA ASN A 334 17.90 -25.56 -4.70
C ASN A 334 17.80 -26.70 -5.72
N LYS A 335 18.56 -26.66 -6.82
CA LYS A 335 18.57 -27.69 -7.89
C LYS A 335 17.17 -28.06 -8.41
N CYS A 336 16.23 -27.12 -8.39
CA CYS A 336 14.85 -27.31 -8.85
C CYS A 336 14.59 -26.49 -10.12
N THR A 337 15.29 -26.82 -11.21
CA THR A 337 15.04 -26.23 -12.54
C THR A 337 13.62 -26.52 -13.05
N ASP A 338 13.02 -27.65 -12.64
CA ASP A 338 11.67 -28.06 -13.08
C ASP A 338 10.51 -27.23 -12.50
N ALA A 339 10.69 -26.55 -11.37
CA ALA A 339 9.62 -25.76 -10.74
C ALA A 339 9.42 -24.37 -11.39
N PHE A 340 10.40 -23.93 -12.19
CA PHE A 340 10.51 -22.58 -12.72
C PHE A 340 10.69 -22.59 -14.25
N PHE A 341 9.71 -23.14 -14.98
CA PHE A 341 9.65 -23.02 -16.42
C PHE A 341 9.40 -21.54 -16.80
N MET A 342 10.49 -20.81 -17.07
CA MET A 342 10.49 -19.41 -17.46
C MET A 342 10.02 -19.31 -18.92
N GLY A 343 8.69 -19.33 -19.12
CA GLY A 343 8.10 -19.21 -20.46
C GLY A 343 8.57 -17.97 -21.21
N SER A 344 8.94 -18.17 -22.48
CA SER A 344 9.39 -17.14 -23.43
C SER A 344 8.44 -15.94 -23.46
N MET A 345 9.01 -14.74 -23.42
CA MET A 345 8.26 -13.47 -23.44
C MET A 345 8.03 -13.02 -24.87
N LYS A 346 6.77 -13.02 -25.32
CA LYS A 346 6.36 -12.25 -26.50
C LYS A 346 6.12 -10.80 -26.07
N ASN A 347 6.62 -9.84 -26.84
CA ASN A 347 6.37 -8.41 -26.63
C ASN A 347 4.85 -8.16 -26.65
N LYS A 348 4.31 -7.57 -25.59
CA LYS A 348 2.89 -7.25 -25.46
C LYS A 348 2.69 -5.79 -25.09
N ASP A 349 1.64 -5.18 -25.62
CA ASP A 349 1.24 -3.83 -25.25
C ASP A 349 0.69 -3.78 -23.79
N HIS A 350 0.32 -2.59 -23.33
CA HIS A 350 -0.21 -2.40 -21.97
C HIS A 350 -1.61 -3.03 -21.76
N HIS A 351 -2.29 -3.42 -22.84
CA HIS A 351 -3.55 -4.16 -22.85
C HIS A 351 -3.35 -5.69 -23.01
N GLY A 352 -2.12 -6.15 -23.23
CA GLY A 352 -1.77 -7.56 -23.35
C GLY A 352 -1.81 -8.13 -24.77
N GLU A 353 -2.01 -7.32 -25.79
CA GLU A 353 -1.93 -7.73 -27.20
C GLU A 353 -0.48 -7.81 -27.66
N VAL A 354 -0.15 -8.83 -28.46
CA VAL A 354 1.22 -9.07 -28.92
C VAL A 354 1.61 -7.98 -29.91
N ILE A 355 2.66 -7.21 -29.58
CA ILE A 355 3.29 -6.29 -30.50
C ILE A 355 4.07 -7.14 -31.51
N PRO A 356 3.77 -7.09 -32.82
CA PRO A 356 4.57 -7.79 -33.81
C PRO A 356 5.97 -7.18 -33.85
N THR A 357 6.98 -7.91 -33.35
CA THR A 357 8.38 -7.53 -33.53
C THR A 357 8.75 -7.75 -35.00
N GLN A 358 9.40 -6.78 -35.63
CA GLN A 358 9.81 -6.79 -37.05
C GLN A 358 10.98 -7.76 -37.35
N GLU A 359 10.90 -9.00 -36.89
CA GLU A 359 11.91 -10.05 -37.18
C GLU A 359 11.31 -11.26 -37.92
N SER A 360 10.04 -11.20 -38.34
CA SER A 360 9.41 -12.29 -39.11
C SER A 360 9.42 -12.07 -40.63
N LEU A 361 10.16 -11.08 -41.13
CA LEU A 361 10.33 -10.84 -42.56
C LEU A 361 11.72 -10.23 -42.81
N ASN A 362 12.74 -11.06 -43.01
CA ASN A 362 13.86 -10.85 -43.94
C ASN A 362 15.03 -11.83 -43.65
N ASP A 363 14.85 -13.10 -44.04
CA ASP A 363 16.00 -13.87 -44.51
C ASP A 363 16.34 -13.33 -45.90
N THR A 364 17.46 -12.62 -46.04
CA THR A 364 18.48 -12.68 -47.12
C THR A 364 19.29 -11.36 -47.14
N ILE A 365 20.62 -11.52 -47.23
CA ILE A 365 21.66 -10.55 -47.66
C ILE A 365 22.49 -9.87 -46.56
N THR A 366 23.80 -10.03 -46.77
CA THR A 366 25.00 -9.78 -45.98
C THR A 366 25.50 -8.32 -45.99
N THR A 367 26.35 -8.02 -44.98
CA THR A 367 27.45 -7.02 -44.88
C THR A 367 27.20 -5.56 -44.40
N ASN A 368 27.74 -5.34 -43.18
CA ASN A 368 28.63 -4.26 -42.70
C ASN A 368 28.13 -2.86 -42.25
N ASN A 369 28.55 -2.57 -41.01
CA ASN A 369 28.89 -1.31 -40.32
C ASN A 369 27.83 -0.52 -39.52
N ASP A 370 28.04 -0.57 -38.20
CA ASP A 370 28.10 0.50 -37.19
C ASP A 370 27.04 1.62 -37.19
N ASP A 371 26.07 1.53 -36.27
CA ASP A 371 26.04 2.35 -35.05
C ASP A 371 24.74 2.14 -34.25
N ALA A 372 24.89 2.01 -32.93
CA ALA A 372 23.92 2.28 -31.87
C ALA A 372 22.63 1.43 -31.76
N ALA A 373 22.71 0.33 -30.99
CA ALA A 373 21.59 -0.22 -30.22
C ALA A 373 22.05 -1.13 -29.06
N GLU A 374 22.76 -0.59 -28.06
CA GLU A 374 22.92 -1.31 -26.79
C GLU A 374 21.60 -1.24 -25.99
N GLY A 375 20.86 -2.35 -25.98
CA GLY A 375 19.63 -2.44 -25.19
C GLY A 375 18.88 -3.77 -25.24
N GLU A 376 19.28 -4.71 -26.09
CA GLU A 376 18.67 -6.04 -26.19
C GLU A 376 19.74 -7.10 -25.97
N ASP A 377 19.72 -7.72 -24.78
CA ASP A 377 20.12 -9.11 -24.50
C ASP A 377 20.52 -9.32 -23.02
N ILE A 378 19.52 -9.46 -22.14
CA ILE A 378 19.75 -10.00 -20.77
C ILE A 378 18.82 -11.19 -20.46
N ILE A 379 18.07 -11.71 -21.45
CA ILE A 379 16.98 -12.68 -21.18
C ILE A 379 17.14 -14.03 -21.91
N SER A 380 18.22 -14.26 -22.67
CA SER A 380 18.46 -15.54 -23.36
C SER A 380 19.43 -16.50 -22.65
N ALA A 381 20.24 -16.05 -21.69
CA ALA A 381 21.36 -16.84 -21.15
C ALA A 381 21.03 -17.83 -20.02
N ILE A 382 20.01 -18.70 -20.18
CA ILE A 382 19.87 -19.94 -19.38
C ILE A 382 19.48 -21.17 -20.26
N ASN A 383 19.24 -21.01 -21.56
CA ASN A 383 18.93 -22.14 -22.44
C ASN A 383 20.11 -22.53 -23.32
N SER A 384 21.05 -23.29 -22.78
CA SER A 384 21.90 -24.20 -23.54
C SER A 384 22.65 -25.12 -22.57
N ASP A 385 22.70 -26.40 -22.96
CA ASP A 385 23.48 -27.53 -22.42
C ASP A 385 22.74 -28.45 -21.43
N ASP A 386 22.03 -29.46 -21.95
CA ASP A 386 22.60 -30.82 -22.07
C ASP A 386 21.58 -31.77 -22.77
N ASP A 387 21.91 -32.25 -23.96
CA ASP A 387 21.38 -33.51 -24.51
C ASP A 387 22.50 -34.10 -25.38
N ASN A 388 23.49 -34.71 -24.70
CA ASN A 388 24.54 -35.49 -25.35
C ASN A 388 24.16 -36.99 -25.34
N ASP A 389 23.67 -37.45 -26.48
CA ASP A 389 24.13 -38.62 -27.23
C ASP A 389 24.37 -39.97 -26.50
N ASN A 390 23.50 -40.97 -26.75
CA ASN A 390 23.87 -42.31 -27.25
C ASN A 390 22.70 -43.30 -27.21
N SER A 391 22.21 -43.74 -28.38
CA SER A 391 21.58 -45.07 -28.53
C SER A 391 22.48 -45.95 -29.36
N SER A 392 23.07 -46.93 -28.68
CA SER A 392 23.97 -47.98 -29.16
C SER A 392 23.42 -48.76 -30.35
N GLU A 393 24.19 -48.82 -31.42
CA GLU A 393 24.03 -49.74 -32.54
C GLU A 393 25.09 -50.86 -32.47
N ALA A 394 24.64 -52.10 -32.32
CA ALA A 394 25.42 -53.36 -32.37
C ALA A 394 24.42 -54.51 -32.06
N VAL A 395 24.23 -55.60 -32.82
CA VAL A 395 24.96 -56.25 -33.94
C VAL A 395 24.00 -57.27 -34.62
N SER A 396 24.30 -57.62 -35.89
CA SER A 396 24.15 -58.97 -36.51
C SER A 396 22.73 -59.39 -36.96
N ASP A 397 22.49 -60.08 -38.08
CA ASP A 397 23.36 -60.89 -38.92
C ASP A 397 22.65 -61.33 -40.24
N THR A 398 23.47 -61.68 -41.24
CA THR A 398 23.28 -62.73 -42.28
C THR A 398 22.45 -62.53 -43.57
N CYS A 399 23.14 -62.93 -44.67
CA CYS A 399 22.75 -63.37 -46.02
C CYS A 399 22.70 -62.34 -47.17
#